data_AF-A0AAX6HND7-F1
#
_entry.id   AF-A0AAX6HND7-F1
#
_cell.length_a   1.000
_cell.length_b   1.000
_cell.length_c   1.000
_cell.angle_alpha   90.00
_cell.angle_beta   90.00
_cell.angle_gamma   90.00
#
_symmetry.space_group_name_H-M   'P 1'
#
loop_
_entity.id
_entity.type
_entity.pdbx_description
1 polymer ?
#
loop_
_entity_poly.entity_id
_entity_poly.type
_entity_poly.pdbx_seq_one_letter_code
_entity_poly.pdbx_strand_id
1 'polypeptide(L)'
;MAPKARLAAYKVCWAAGCFDSDILAAFDAAVADGADVVSLSVGGVVLPYYLDAIAVGAFSAAEKGVFVSASAGNGGPGGLSVTNVAPWVTTVGAGSMDRSFPADVKLGNGRVLPGVSLYGGGPGLANGRMYPLIYAGSNAGDGYSSSLCLEGSLSADSAKGKIVVCDRGVNSRAAKGEAVRKVGAIGMVLANGVFDGEGLIADCHVLPATAVGAAGGRDPQVRRRGEGPDGDDPLRGTQLGVRPAPVVASFSARGPSPQSPDILKPDVIAPGLNILAAWPDNVGPAGIPSDRRRTEFNILSGTSMACPHVSGLAALLKAAHPDWSPAAIRSALMTTAYTRDNQGRRRWRTSRRGIRRTRSASARATWTPGGRWTRGWSTTYRRRTL
;
A
#
# COMPACT_ATOMS: atom_id res chain seq x y z
N MET A 1 -2.18 -13.66 10.26
CA MET A 1 -0.91 -13.93 10.97
C MET A 1 -1.07 -14.75 12.23
N ALA A 2 -2.09 -14.49 13.08
CA ALA A 2 -2.38 -15.30 14.27
C ALA A 2 -3.74 -16.02 14.13
N PRO A 3 -3.82 -17.21 13.50
CA PRO A 3 -5.11 -17.84 13.15
C PRO A 3 -5.99 -18.23 14.35
N LYS A 4 -5.40 -18.39 15.53
CA LYS A 4 -6.09 -18.76 16.78
C LYS A 4 -6.39 -17.57 17.69
N ALA A 5 -5.99 -16.35 17.31
CA ALA A 5 -6.33 -15.16 18.08
C ALA A 5 -7.85 -14.91 18.03
N ARG A 6 -8.40 -14.37 19.12
CA ARG A 6 -9.80 -13.94 19.16
C ARG A 6 -9.92 -12.57 18.49
N LEU A 7 -11.05 -12.31 17.85
CA LEU A 7 -11.34 -11.04 17.18
C LEU A 7 -12.51 -10.35 17.88
N ALA A 8 -12.31 -9.09 18.24
CA ALA A 8 -13.36 -8.17 18.63
C ALA A 8 -13.41 -7.04 17.58
N ALA A 9 -14.60 -6.76 17.05
CA ALA A 9 -14.78 -5.82 15.95
C ALA A 9 -15.52 -4.57 16.42
N TYR A 10 -14.85 -3.41 16.33
CA TYR A 10 -15.41 -2.10 16.66
C TYR A 10 -15.58 -1.31 15.37
N LYS A 11 -16.83 -1.11 14.94
CA LYS A 11 -17.13 -0.41 13.69
C LYS A 11 -17.13 1.10 13.91
N VAL A 12 -16.10 1.76 13.37
CA VAL A 12 -15.92 3.23 13.48
C VAL A 12 -16.01 3.96 12.14
N CYS A 13 -16.13 3.22 11.04
CA CYS A 13 -16.19 3.77 9.69
C CYS A 13 -17.51 3.47 9.02
N TRP A 14 -18.01 4.48 8.33
CA TRP A 14 -19.28 4.49 7.61
C TRP A 14 -19.05 5.04 6.21
N ALA A 15 -20.12 5.11 5.39
CA ALA A 15 -20.04 5.71 4.06
C ALA A 15 -19.58 7.17 4.10
N ALA A 16 -19.88 7.90 5.17
CA ALA A 16 -19.46 9.29 5.39
C ALA A 16 -18.01 9.43 5.90
N GLY A 17 -17.32 8.32 6.20
CA GLY A 17 -15.97 8.33 6.76
C GLY A 17 -15.92 7.72 8.16
N CYS A 18 -14.79 7.94 8.83
CA CYS A 18 -14.53 7.47 10.20
C CYS A 18 -14.47 8.69 11.11
N PHE A 19 -15.42 8.82 12.04
CA PHE A 19 -15.51 9.98 12.92
C PHE A 19 -14.58 9.84 14.12
N ASP A 20 -13.96 10.94 14.53
CA ASP A 20 -13.05 10.98 15.68
C ASP A 20 -13.73 10.50 16.98
N SER A 21 -15.01 10.84 17.17
CA SER A 21 -15.82 10.38 18.30
C SER A 21 -15.97 8.86 18.33
N ASP A 22 -16.25 8.24 17.18
CA ASP A 22 -16.42 6.79 17.06
C ASP A 22 -15.09 6.08 17.29
N ILE A 23 -13.99 6.65 16.80
CA ILE A 23 -12.63 6.12 17.01
C ILE A 23 -12.26 6.13 18.49
N LEU A 24 -12.49 7.25 19.20
CA LEU A 24 -12.21 7.34 20.64
C LEU A 24 -13.08 6.36 21.45
N ALA A 25 -14.39 6.31 21.17
CA ALA A 25 -15.29 5.38 21.84
C ALA A 25 -14.88 3.91 21.62
N ALA A 26 -14.39 3.56 20.43
CA ALA A 26 -13.87 2.23 20.16
C ALA A 26 -12.57 1.92 20.89
N PHE A 27 -11.66 2.89 21.05
CA PHE A 27 -10.46 2.69 21.88
C PHE A 27 -10.84 2.44 23.34
N ASP A 28 -11.74 3.24 23.90
CA ASP A 28 -12.21 3.06 25.28
C ASP A 28 -12.85 1.68 25.48
N ALA A 29 -13.74 1.28 24.56
CA ALA A 29 -14.38 -0.04 24.60
C ALA A 29 -13.36 -1.17 24.45
N ALA A 30 -12.44 -1.09 23.48
CA ALA A 30 -11.43 -2.13 23.26
C ALA A 30 -10.51 -2.32 24.47
N VAL A 31 -10.13 -1.23 25.14
CA VAL A 31 -9.32 -1.31 26.36
C VAL A 31 -10.13 -1.87 27.53
N ALA A 32 -11.38 -1.44 27.71
CA ALA A 32 -12.27 -1.93 28.75
C ALA A 32 -12.58 -3.43 28.60
N ASP A 33 -12.75 -3.91 27.36
CA ASP A 33 -12.99 -5.31 27.03
C ASP A 33 -11.72 -6.19 27.12
N GLY A 34 -10.56 -5.58 27.45
CA GLY A 34 -9.31 -6.30 27.69
C GLY A 34 -8.58 -6.73 26.41
N ALA A 35 -8.66 -5.95 25.33
CA ALA A 35 -7.93 -6.24 24.11
C ALA A 35 -6.40 -6.19 24.33
N ASP A 36 -5.68 -7.19 23.81
CA ASP A 36 -4.20 -7.20 23.83
C ASP A 36 -3.57 -6.31 22.75
N VAL A 37 -4.25 -6.22 21.60
CA VAL A 37 -3.76 -5.57 20.39
C VAL A 37 -4.91 -4.83 19.70
N VAL A 38 -4.68 -3.58 19.33
CA VAL A 38 -5.55 -2.79 18.44
C VAL A 38 -4.90 -2.68 17.06
N SER A 39 -5.62 -3.14 16.04
CA SER A 39 -5.24 -3.03 14.62
C SER A 39 -6.04 -1.94 13.93
N LEU A 40 -5.44 -0.77 13.71
CA LEU A 40 -6.13 0.40 13.19
C LEU A 40 -5.68 0.75 11.76
N SER A 41 -6.42 0.26 10.77
CA SER A 41 -6.15 0.49 9.35
C SER A 41 -6.79 1.77 8.79
N VAL A 42 -6.85 2.82 9.62
CA VAL A 42 -7.38 4.16 9.30
C VAL A 42 -6.38 5.23 9.71
N GLY A 43 -6.53 6.44 9.18
CA GLY A 43 -5.67 7.57 9.52
C GLY A 43 -6.21 8.87 8.92
N GLY A 44 -5.95 9.97 9.61
CA GLY A 44 -6.34 11.31 9.18
C GLY A 44 -5.15 12.19 8.83
N VAL A 45 -5.42 13.49 8.72
CA VAL A 45 -4.36 14.50 8.66
C VAL A 45 -3.55 14.48 9.97
N VAL A 46 -2.26 14.78 9.89
CA VAL A 46 -1.44 14.82 11.10
C VAL A 46 -1.72 16.11 11.87
N LEU A 47 -2.25 15.99 13.08
CA LEU A 47 -2.49 17.08 14.01
C LEU A 47 -1.51 17.02 15.19
N PRO A 48 -1.40 18.09 16.00
CA PRO A 48 -0.74 17.98 17.30
C PRO A 48 -1.35 16.82 18.10
N TYR A 49 -0.54 16.05 18.82
CA TYR A 49 -0.98 14.77 19.41
C TYR A 49 -2.20 14.87 20.32
N TYR A 50 -2.40 16.01 20.98
CA TYR A 50 -3.55 16.25 21.87
C TYR A 50 -4.84 16.62 21.12
N LEU A 51 -4.79 16.86 19.81
CA LEU A 51 -5.95 17.08 18.93
C LEU A 51 -6.21 15.90 17.98
N ASP A 52 -5.28 14.93 17.91
CA ASP A 52 -5.41 13.75 17.06
C ASP A 52 -6.10 12.63 17.86
N ALA A 53 -7.35 12.31 17.51
CA ALA A 53 -8.15 11.30 18.19
C ALA A 53 -7.49 9.91 18.22
N ILE A 54 -6.77 9.55 17.15
CA ILE A 54 -6.03 8.28 17.08
C ILE A 54 -4.84 8.34 18.04
N ALA A 55 -4.11 9.45 18.09
CA ALA A 55 -2.99 9.61 19.00
C ALA A 55 -3.45 9.57 20.47
N VAL A 56 -4.54 10.26 20.81
CA VAL A 56 -5.14 10.27 22.16
C VAL A 56 -5.60 8.87 22.56
N GLY A 57 -6.45 8.22 21.77
CA GLY A 57 -6.95 6.87 22.10
C GLY A 57 -5.81 5.83 22.17
N ALA A 58 -4.84 5.91 21.27
CA ALA A 58 -3.70 5.01 21.28
C ALA A 58 -2.76 5.24 22.47
N PHE A 59 -2.70 6.47 23.01
CA PHE A 59 -1.91 6.77 24.20
C PHE A 59 -2.48 6.04 25.41
N SER A 60 -3.78 6.20 25.67
CA SER A 60 -4.48 5.54 26.77
C SER A 60 -4.43 4.01 26.64
N ALA A 61 -4.57 3.48 25.42
CA ALA A 61 -4.40 2.05 25.17
C ALA A 61 -2.99 1.55 25.52
N ALA A 62 -1.94 2.27 25.08
CA ALA A 62 -0.56 1.91 25.35
C ALA A 62 -0.22 1.97 26.85
N GLU A 63 -0.77 2.95 27.60
CA GLU A 63 -0.63 3.02 29.06
C GLU A 63 -1.25 1.82 29.78
N LYS A 64 -2.31 1.25 29.23
CA LYS A 64 -2.95 0.02 29.73
C LYS A 64 -2.28 -1.26 29.21
N GLY A 65 -1.15 -1.16 28.53
CA GLY A 65 -0.39 -2.30 28.03
C GLY A 65 -0.91 -2.90 26.73
N VAL A 66 -1.85 -2.23 26.06
CA VAL A 66 -2.42 -2.64 24.77
C VAL A 66 -1.52 -2.18 23.62
N PHE A 67 -1.11 -3.09 22.75
CA PHE A 67 -0.28 -2.75 21.60
C PHE A 67 -1.13 -2.15 20.47
N VAL A 68 -0.78 -0.96 19.99
CA VAL A 68 -1.48 -0.31 18.88
C VAL A 68 -0.61 -0.31 17.63
N SER A 69 -1.12 -0.90 16.56
CA SER A 69 -0.56 -0.79 15.21
C SER A 69 -1.50 0.01 14.32
N ALA A 70 -0.95 0.92 13.53
CA ALA A 70 -1.73 1.71 12.58
C ALA A 70 -1.06 1.80 11.21
N SER A 71 -1.87 1.93 10.16
CA SER A 71 -1.39 2.08 8.79
C SER A 71 -0.67 3.42 8.58
N ALA A 72 0.44 3.45 7.83
CA ALA A 72 1.21 4.67 7.58
C ALA A 72 0.53 5.68 6.63
N GLY A 73 -0.51 5.27 5.90
CA GLY A 73 -1.16 6.06 4.86
C GLY A 73 -0.71 5.69 3.45
N ASN A 74 -1.51 6.07 2.46
CA ASN A 74 -1.31 5.73 1.04
C ASN A 74 -0.99 6.95 0.15
N GLY A 75 -0.52 8.05 0.75
CA GLY A 75 -0.18 9.31 0.07
C GLY A 75 1.27 9.42 -0.41
N GLY A 76 2.01 8.32 -0.47
CA GLY A 76 3.36 8.30 -1.06
C GLY A 76 3.35 8.50 -2.58
N PRO A 77 4.53 8.62 -3.22
CA PRO A 77 5.87 8.40 -2.69
C PRO A 77 6.57 9.66 -2.15
N GLY A 78 5.90 10.82 -2.17
CA GLY A 78 6.45 12.07 -1.65
C GLY A 78 6.79 11.97 -0.16
N GLY A 79 7.85 12.68 0.27
CA GLY A 79 8.19 12.82 1.69
C GLY A 79 7.08 13.55 2.47
N LEU A 80 7.14 13.48 3.80
CA LEU A 80 6.17 14.14 4.72
C LEU A 80 4.71 13.71 4.51
N SER A 81 4.47 12.52 3.97
CA SER A 81 3.13 12.00 3.68
C SER A 81 2.63 11.01 4.74
N VAL A 82 3.49 10.59 5.67
CA VAL A 82 3.16 9.60 6.72
C VAL A 82 2.17 10.15 7.73
N THR A 83 1.18 9.33 8.09
CA THR A 83 0.18 9.60 9.13
C THR A 83 0.36 8.66 10.33
N ASN A 84 -0.49 8.80 11.36
CA ASN A 84 -0.43 7.99 12.58
C ASN A 84 0.98 8.01 13.23
N VAL A 85 1.55 9.22 13.37
CA VAL A 85 2.97 9.41 13.67
C VAL A 85 3.31 9.44 15.16
N ALA A 86 2.33 9.23 16.03
CA ALA A 86 2.51 9.28 17.48
C ALA A 86 3.60 8.28 17.94
N PRO A 87 4.50 8.66 18.86
CA PRO A 87 5.62 7.82 19.30
C PRO A 87 5.22 6.52 20.00
N TRP A 88 3.98 6.38 20.47
CA TRP A 88 3.44 5.16 21.10
C TRP A 88 2.68 4.24 20.12
N VAL A 89 2.44 4.69 18.88
CA VAL A 89 1.83 3.89 17.82
C VAL A 89 2.92 3.16 17.04
N THR A 90 2.67 1.91 16.64
CA THR A 90 3.50 1.21 15.64
C THR A 90 2.94 1.49 14.24
N THR A 91 3.61 2.35 13.49
CA THR A 91 3.17 2.83 12.17
C THR A 91 3.74 1.93 11.07
N VAL A 92 2.86 1.35 10.24
CA VAL A 92 3.22 0.28 9.31
C VAL A 92 3.12 0.73 7.85
N GLY A 93 4.25 0.71 7.14
CA GLY A 93 4.31 0.92 5.70
C GLY A 93 4.03 -0.36 4.90
N ALA A 94 3.70 -0.20 3.62
CA ALA A 94 3.36 -1.32 2.73
C ALA A 94 4.55 -1.73 1.86
N GLY A 95 4.87 -3.02 1.86
CA GLY A 95 5.82 -3.65 0.96
C GLY A 95 5.16 -4.66 0.02
N SER A 96 5.79 -4.90 -1.12
CA SER A 96 5.46 -6.03 -2.00
C SER A 96 5.86 -7.38 -1.39
N MET A 97 5.34 -8.45 -1.97
CA MET A 97 5.83 -9.81 -1.80
C MET A 97 6.40 -10.31 -3.13
N ASP A 98 6.92 -11.53 -3.15
CA ASP A 98 7.46 -12.18 -4.35
C ASP A 98 6.36 -12.74 -5.28
N ARG A 99 5.12 -12.26 -5.15
CA ARG A 99 3.97 -12.61 -5.98
C ARG A 99 3.52 -11.44 -6.84
N SER A 100 3.19 -11.71 -8.10
CA SER A 100 2.63 -10.73 -9.06
C SER A 100 1.49 -11.33 -9.89
N PHE A 101 0.71 -10.45 -10.52
CA PHE A 101 -0.40 -10.75 -11.43
C PHE A 101 -0.14 -10.03 -12.76
N PRO A 102 0.84 -10.48 -13.55
CA PRO A 102 1.27 -9.77 -14.75
C PRO A 102 0.18 -9.76 -15.82
N ALA A 103 0.05 -8.59 -16.45
CA ALA A 103 -0.88 -8.29 -17.54
C ALA A 103 -0.25 -7.32 -18.53
N ASP A 104 0.72 -7.84 -19.30
CA ASP A 104 1.52 -7.03 -20.21
C ASP A 104 0.69 -6.52 -21.41
N VAL A 105 1.05 -5.33 -21.91
CA VAL A 105 0.46 -4.74 -23.10
C VAL A 105 1.45 -4.83 -24.25
N LYS A 106 1.19 -5.69 -25.23
CA LYS A 106 1.89 -5.62 -26.53
C LYS A 106 1.31 -4.44 -27.32
N LEU A 107 2.14 -3.67 -28.01
CA LEU A 107 1.67 -2.56 -28.85
C LEU A 107 1.88 -2.90 -30.32
N GLY A 108 1.24 -2.17 -31.24
CA GLY A 108 1.34 -2.45 -32.68
C GLY A 108 2.74 -2.31 -33.29
N ASN A 109 3.65 -1.59 -32.63
CA ASN A 109 5.07 -1.58 -33.02
C ASN A 109 5.89 -2.75 -32.44
N GLY A 110 5.25 -3.73 -31.80
CA GLY A 110 5.90 -4.89 -31.19
C GLY A 110 6.49 -4.64 -29.79
N ARG A 111 6.47 -3.40 -29.27
CA ARG A 111 6.91 -3.13 -27.90
C ARG A 111 5.96 -3.78 -26.89
N VAL A 112 6.52 -4.32 -25.81
CA VAL A 112 5.77 -4.89 -24.70
C VAL A 112 5.94 -3.99 -23.47
N LEU A 113 4.83 -3.48 -22.96
CA LEU A 113 4.78 -2.72 -21.72
C LEU A 113 4.42 -3.65 -20.57
N PRO A 114 5.28 -3.80 -19.54
CA PRO A 114 4.94 -4.57 -18.36
C PRO A 114 3.72 -4.00 -17.65
N GLY A 115 2.77 -4.85 -17.31
CA GLY A 115 1.54 -4.43 -16.63
C GLY A 115 1.06 -5.41 -15.58
N VAL A 116 0.02 -5.04 -14.84
CA VAL A 116 -0.63 -5.92 -13.87
C VAL A 116 -2.15 -5.77 -13.89
N SER A 117 -2.86 -6.84 -13.58
CA SER A 117 -4.33 -6.86 -13.52
C SER A 117 -4.87 -7.96 -12.62
N LEU A 118 -6.06 -7.72 -12.06
CA LEU A 118 -6.88 -8.76 -11.43
C LEU A 118 -8.21 -8.94 -12.17
N TYR A 119 -8.33 -8.44 -13.40
CA TYR A 119 -9.44 -8.84 -14.26
C TYR A 119 -9.42 -10.37 -14.39
N GLY A 120 -10.58 -11.01 -14.43
CA GLY A 120 -10.68 -12.47 -14.47
C GLY A 120 -12.14 -12.91 -14.50
N GLY A 121 -12.42 -14.01 -15.20
CA GLY A 121 -13.74 -14.63 -15.27
C GLY A 121 -14.78 -13.91 -16.14
N GLY A 122 -14.41 -12.87 -16.89
CA GLY A 122 -15.27 -12.20 -17.87
C GLY A 122 -14.80 -12.42 -19.32
N PRO A 123 -15.56 -11.96 -20.33
CA PRO A 123 -15.13 -12.04 -21.73
C PRO A 123 -13.83 -11.27 -21.94
N GLY A 124 -12.76 -12.00 -22.23
CA GLY A 124 -11.46 -11.43 -22.58
C GLY A 124 -11.44 -10.80 -23.97
N LEU A 125 -10.31 -10.18 -24.31
CA LEU A 125 -10.01 -9.81 -25.69
C LEU A 125 -9.62 -11.07 -26.48
N ALA A 126 -9.94 -11.11 -27.78
CA ALA A 126 -9.67 -12.28 -28.59
C ALA A 126 -8.15 -12.43 -28.83
N ASN A 127 -7.65 -13.67 -28.69
CA ASN A 127 -6.24 -13.95 -28.90
C ASN A 127 -5.80 -13.75 -30.35
N GLY A 128 -4.59 -13.21 -30.55
CA GLY A 128 -4.04 -12.92 -31.87
C GLY A 128 -4.60 -11.66 -32.53
N ARG A 129 -5.50 -10.92 -31.86
CA ARG A 129 -6.19 -9.76 -32.43
C ARG A 129 -5.70 -8.46 -31.82
N MET A 130 -5.30 -7.54 -32.69
CA MET A 130 -5.01 -6.15 -32.35
C MET A 130 -6.30 -5.33 -32.28
N TYR A 131 -6.35 -4.40 -31.32
CA TYR A 131 -7.49 -3.52 -31.11
C TYR A 131 -7.06 -2.05 -31.13
N PRO A 132 -7.86 -1.12 -31.68
CA PRO A 132 -7.48 0.29 -31.67
C PRO A 132 -7.28 0.83 -30.25
N LEU A 133 -6.21 1.59 -30.04
CA LEU A 133 -5.85 2.24 -28.78
C LEU A 133 -6.05 3.75 -28.88
N ILE A 134 -6.68 4.33 -27.87
CA ILE A 134 -7.00 5.75 -27.81
C ILE A 134 -6.66 6.32 -26.44
N TYR A 135 -5.87 7.39 -26.42
CA TYR A 135 -5.66 8.17 -25.20
C TYR A 135 -6.85 9.07 -24.93
N ALA A 136 -7.48 8.92 -23.77
CA ALA A 136 -8.68 9.66 -23.44
C ALA A 136 -8.45 11.19 -23.40
N GLY A 137 -7.27 11.63 -22.96
CA GLY A 137 -6.90 13.05 -22.93
C GLY A 137 -6.62 13.67 -24.32
N SER A 138 -6.62 12.87 -25.39
CA SER A 138 -6.50 13.36 -26.77
C SER A 138 -7.85 13.74 -27.42
N ASN A 139 -8.97 13.47 -26.74
CA ASN A 139 -10.32 13.74 -27.25
C ASN A 139 -10.87 15.11 -26.81
N ALA A 140 -11.84 15.62 -27.57
CA ALA A 140 -12.53 16.89 -27.31
C ALA A 140 -13.22 16.93 -25.93
N GLY A 141 -13.10 18.07 -25.26
CA GLY A 141 -13.43 18.32 -23.86
C GLY A 141 -12.40 19.27 -23.24
N ASP A 142 -12.27 19.30 -21.90
CA ASP A 142 -11.19 20.03 -21.21
C ASP A 142 -9.82 19.31 -21.25
N GLY A 143 -9.77 18.11 -21.82
CA GLY A 143 -8.58 17.23 -21.91
C GLY A 143 -8.14 16.61 -20.59
N TYR A 144 -8.38 17.29 -19.47
CA TYR A 144 -8.03 16.87 -18.12
C TYR A 144 -9.02 15.86 -17.54
N SER A 145 -10.32 16.15 -17.62
CA SER A 145 -11.37 15.26 -17.11
C SER A 145 -11.46 13.98 -17.95
N SER A 146 -11.20 14.09 -19.26
CA SER A 146 -11.16 12.94 -20.17
C SER A 146 -9.92 12.09 -19.94
N SER A 147 -8.72 12.67 -19.75
CA SER A 147 -7.51 11.88 -19.44
C SER A 147 -7.68 11.04 -18.18
N LEU A 148 -8.39 11.57 -17.18
CA LEU A 148 -8.70 10.86 -15.94
C LEU A 148 -9.89 9.90 -16.07
N CYS A 149 -10.55 9.81 -17.22
CA CYS A 149 -11.74 8.97 -17.44
C CYS A 149 -12.78 9.17 -16.33
N LEU A 150 -13.05 10.43 -16.00
CA LEU A 150 -14.12 10.81 -15.10
C LEU A 150 -15.48 10.41 -15.69
N GLU A 151 -16.47 10.20 -14.82
CA GLU A 151 -17.80 9.89 -15.28
C GLU A 151 -18.37 11.05 -16.13
N GLY A 152 -18.91 10.72 -17.31
CA GLY A 152 -19.44 11.71 -18.25
C GLY A 152 -18.40 12.44 -19.11
N SER A 153 -17.09 12.23 -18.91
CA SER A 153 -16.04 12.93 -19.67
C SER A 153 -15.63 12.25 -20.99
N LEU A 154 -16.18 11.06 -21.27
CA LEU A 154 -15.85 10.26 -22.46
C LEU A 154 -17.04 10.21 -23.42
N SER A 155 -16.78 10.20 -24.73
CA SER A 155 -17.81 10.05 -25.77
C SER A 155 -17.79 8.64 -26.39
N ALA A 156 -18.97 8.09 -26.63
CA ALA A 156 -19.10 6.79 -27.29
C ALA A 156 -18.48 6.78 -28.69
N ASP A 157 -18.65 7.85 -29.48
CA ASP A 157 -18.12 7.95 -30.84
C ASP A 157 -16.60 7.81 -30.91
N SER A 158 -15.91 8.29 -29.87
CA SER A 158 -14.45 8.22 -29.81
C SER A 158 -13.93 6.88 -29.27
N ALA A 159 -14.66 6.26 -28.33
CA ALA A 159 -14.17 5.15 -27.51
C ALA A 159 -14.78 3.76 -27.82
N LYS A 160 -15.97 3.70 -28.45
CA LYS A 160 -16.70 2.45 -28.69
C LYS A 160 -15.88 1.45 -29.50
N GLY A 161 -15.77 0.22 -29.01
CA GLY A 161 -15.01 -0.85 -29.66
C GLY A 161 -13.48 -0.71 -29.57
N LYS A 162 -12.96 0.24 -28.76
CA LYS A 162 -11.53 0.51 -28.61
C LYS A 162 -11.05 0.27 -27.19
N ILE A 163 -9.74 0.21 -27.02
CA ILE A 163 -9.08 0.22 -25.72
C ILE A 163 -8.75 1.66 -25.36
N VAL A 164 -9.17 2.11 -24.18
CA VAL A 164 -9.00 3.49 -23.72
C VAL A 164 -7.84 3.58 -22.73
N VAL A 165 -6.90 4.48 -22.97
CA VAL A 165 -5.84 4.81 -22.02
C VAL A 165 -6.33 5.94 -21.10
N CYS A 166 -6.31 5.68 -19.80
CA CYS A 166 -6.68 6.62 -18.75
C CYS A 166 -5.48 6.88 -17.84
N ASP A 167 -5.29 8.12 -17.42
CA ASP A 167 -4.33 8.49 -16.39
C ASP A 167 -4.87 8.15 -14.99
N ARG A 168 -3.97 7.69 -14.13
CA ARG A 168 -4.23 7.49 -12.71
C ARG A 168 -4.40 8.82 -11.98
N GLY A 169 -5.32 8.86 -11.00
CA GLY A 169 -5.54 10.01 -10.12
C GLY A 169 -7.02 10.37 -9.93
N VAL A 170 -7.29 11.28 -8.99
CA VAL A 170 -8.59 11.88 -8.65
C VAL A 170 -9.68 10.87 -8.23
N ASN A 171 -10.22 10.08 -9.16
CA ASN A 171 -11.22 9.06 -8.88
C ASN A 171 -10.59 7.66 -8.71
N SER A 172 -11.37 6.71 -8.18
CA SER A 172 -10.90 5.34 -7.99
C SER A 172 -10.57 4.65 -9.31
N ARG A 173 -9.59 3.74 -9.29
CA ARG A 173 -9.13 3.02 -10.48
C ARG A 173 -10.26 2.18 -11.09
N ALA A 174 -11.07 1.54 -10.25
CA ALA A 174 -12.26 0.80 -10.68
C ALA A 174 -13.33 1.70 -11.33
N ALA A 175 -13.58 2.90 -10.80
CA ALA A 175 -14.56 3.84 -11.36
C ALA A 175 -14.17 4.31 -12.77
N LYS A 176 -12.88 4.53 -13.04
CA LYS A 176 -12.38 4.82 -14.40
C LYS A 176 -12.75 3.69 -15.37
N GLY A 177 -12.57 2.45 -14.94
CA GLY A 177 -12.98 1.28 -15.73
C GLY A 177 -14.49 1.28 -16.01
N GLU A 178 -15.32 1.59 -15.01
CA GLU A 178 -16.75 1.73 -15.22
C GLU A 178 -17.12 2.83 -16.23
N ALA A 179 -16.50 4.01 -16.14
CA ALA A 179 -16.73 5.10 -17.10
C ALA A 179 -16.36 4.68 -18.53
N VAL A 180 -15.23 3.99 -18.70
CA VAL A 180 -14.79 3.41 -19.99
C VAL A 180 -15.78 2.37 -20.52
N ARG A 181 -16.25 1.46 -19.67
CA ARG A 181 -17.26 0.45 -20.05
C ARG A 181 -18.58 1.09 -20.50
N LYS A 182 -19.05 2.15 -19.81
CA LYS A 182 -20.33 2.82 -20.11
C LYS A 182 -20.38 3.42 -21.53
N VAL A 183 -19.24 3.84 -22.08
CA VAL A 183 -19.15 4.37 -23.45
C VAL A 183 -18.92 3.30 -24.52
N GLY A 184 -19.01 2.02 -24.16
CA GLY A 184 -18.89 0.89 -25.09
C GLY A 184 -17.46 0.56 -25.50
N ALA A 185 -16.46 1.04 -24.76
CA ALA A 185 -15.08 0.60 -24.94
C ALA A 185 -14.91 -0.85 -24.45
N ILE A 186 -13.93 -1.54 -25.02
CA ILE A 186 -13.71 -2.98 -24.82
C ILE A 186 -12.55 -3.29 -23.88
N GLY A 187 -11.74 -2.29 -23.53
CA GLY A 187 -10.64 -2.44 -22.60
C GLY A 187 -10.12 -1.11 -22.07
N MET A 188 -9.31 -1.17 -21.02
CA MET A 188 -8.65 0.00 -20.43
C MET A 188 -7.17 -0.25 -20.14
N VAL A 189 -6.31 0.72 -20.47
CA VAL A 189 -4.95 0.79 -19.94
C VAL A 189 -4.89 1.93 -18.94
N LEU A 190 -4.60 1.62 -17.67
CA LEU A 190 -4.43 2.62 -16.63
C LEU A 190 -2.94 3.01 -16.54
N ALA A 191 -2.62 4.23 -16.95
CA ALA A 191 -1.26 4.76 -16.96
C ALA A 191 -0.93 5.49 -15.66
N ASN A 192 0.14 5.07 -15.00
CA ASN A 192 0.74 5.85 -13.90
C ASN A 192 1.32 7.17 -14.41
N GLY A 193 1.17 8.24 -13.62
CA GLY A 193 1.85 9.51 -13.84
C GLY A 193 3.30 9.50 -13.33
N VAL A 194 4.03 10.58 -13.59
CA VAL A 194 5.41 10.77 -13.10
C VAL A 194 5.48 10.62 -11.57
N PHE A 195 4.48 11.14 -10.86
CA PHE A 195 4.41 11.10 -9.40
C PHE A 195 4.13 9.70 -8.84
N ASP A 196 3.38 8.86 -9.55
CA ASP A 196 3.13 7.47 -9.15
C ASP A 196 4.35 6.55 -9.36
N GLY A 197 5.18 6.89 -10.36
CA GLY A 197 6.36 6.12 -10.74
C GLY A 197 6.03 4.74 -11.33
N GLU A 198 6.95 3.79 -11.18
CA GLU A 198 6.81 2.43 -11.72
C GLU A 198 6.09 1.46 -10.77
N GLY A 199 5.61 1.94 -9.62
CA GLY A 199 4.92 1.09 -8.66
C GLY A 199 3.52 0.74 -9.13
N LEU A 200 3.32 -0.53 -9.47
CA LEU A 200 2.07 -1.06 -9.98
C LEU A 200 1.19 -1.62 -8.87
N ILE A 201 -0.13 -1.46 -9.03
CA ILE A 201 -1.17 -2.04 -8.19
C ILE A 201 -2.06 -2.86 -9.10
N ALA A 202 -2.32 -4.12 -8.75
CA ALA A 202 -3.27 -4.93 -9.48
C ALA A 202 -4.65 -4.68 -8.87
N ASP A 203 -5.60 -4.20 -9.68
CA ASP A 203 -6.97 -3.92 -9.25
C ASP A 203 -7.97 -4.77 -10.03
N CYS A 204 -9.09 -5.08 -9.38
CA CYS A 204 -10.25 -5.69 -10.03
C CYS A 204 -10.96 -4.62 -10.86
N HIS A 205 -11.19 -4.91 -12.14
CA HIS A 205 -11.96 -4.06 -13.04
C HIS A 205 -13.20 -4.79 -13.58
N VAL A 206 -14.16 -4.01 -14.09
CA VAL A 206 -15.42 -4.50 -14.67
C VAL A 206 -15.37 -4.74 -16.19
N LEU A 207 -14.22 -4.48 -16.79
CA LEU A 207 -13.85 -4.78 -18.17
C LEU A 207 -12.36 -5.18 -18.19
N PRO A 208 -11.87 -5.79 -19.29
CA PRO A 208 -10.45 -6.05 -19.45
C PRO A 208 -9.63 -4.78 -19.22
N ALA A 209 -8.74 -4.81 -18.23
CA ALA A 209 -7.94 -3.65 -17.89
C ALA A 209 -6.55 -4.06 -17.40
N THR A 210 -5.56 -3.20 -17.60
CA THR A 210 -4.21 -3.40 -17.06
C THR A 210 -3.60 -2.07 -16.65
N ALA A 211 -2.85 -2.08 -15.55
CA ALA A 211 -2.10 -0.93 -15.08
C ALA A 211 -0.65 -0.99 -15.58
N VAL A 212 -0.14 0.11 -16.11
CA VAL A 212 1.24 0.26 -16.59
C VAL A 212 1.99 1.37 -15.84
N GLY A 213 3.31 1.19 -15.70
CA GLY A 213 4.17 2.13 -14.98
C GLY A 213 4.33 3.46 -15.70
N ALA A 214 4.94 4.46 -15.05
CA ALA A 214 5.09 5.80 -15.61
C ALA A 214 5.85 5.83 -16.96
N ALA A 215 6.82 4.94 -17.15
CA ALA A 215 7.51 4.78 -18.43
C ALA A 215 6.57 4.31 -19.55
N GLY A 216 5.76 3.27 -19.30
CA GLY A 216 4.76 2.77 -20.26
C GLY A 216 3.64 3.78 -20.48
N GLY A 217 3.25 4.49 -19.43
CA GLY A 217 2.30 5.59 -19.50
C GLY A 217 2.78 6.74 -20.39
N ARG A 218 4.08 6.97 -20.54
CA ARG A 218 4.64 8.01 -21.43
C ARG A 218 4.93 7.52 -22.85
N ASP A 219 4.65 6.26 -23.15
CA ASP A 219 4.90 5.71 -24.48
C ASP A 219 4.13 6.50 -25.56
N PRO A 220 4.78 6.93 -26.66
CA PRO A 220 4.10 7.69 -27.71
C PRO A 220 2.89 6.99 -28.33
N GLN A 221 2.89 5.64 -28.41
CA GLN A 221 1.73 4.90 -28.92
C GLN A 221 0.56 4.89 -27.94
N VAL A 222 0.85 4.94 -26.64
CA VAL A 222 -0.14 5.07 -25.57
C VAL A 222 -0.72 6.50 -25.50
N ARG A 223 0.03 7.51 -25.98
CA ARG A 223 -0.33 8.94 -25.83
C ARG A 223 -0.94 9.64 -27.05
N ARG A 224 -0.82 9.07 -28.26
CA ARG A 224 -1.37 9.67 -29.49
C ARG A 224 -2.65 8.95 -29.91
N ARG A 225 -2.51 8.03 -30.86
CA ARG A 225 -3.46 7.03 -31.35
C ARG A 225 -2.59 5.90 -31.87
N GLY A 226 -2.95 4.67 -31.57
CA GLY A 226 -2.14 3.51 -31.96
C GLY A 226 -2.99 2.26 -32.11
N GLU A 227 -2.34 1.17 -32.44
CA GLU A 227 -2.91 -0.16 -32.31
C GLU A 227 -2.45 -0.75 -30.97
N GLY A 228 -3.41 -1.10 -30.13
CA GLY A 228 -3.26 -1.75 -28.84
C GLY A 228 -3.43 -3.28 -28.95
N PRO A 229 -3.25 -3.99 -27.83
CA PRO A 229 -2.57 -5.28 -27.80
C PRO A 229 -3.14 -6.40 -28.64
N ASP A 230 -2.19 -7.23 -29.09
CA ASP A 230 -2.37 -8.60 -29.52
C ASP A 230 -2.94 -9.34 -28.31
N GLY A 231 -4.18 -9.79 -28.44
CA GLY A 231 -4.99 -10.30 -27.31
C GLY A 231 -4.55 -11.64 -26.72
N ASP A 232 -3.26 -11.93 -26.63
CA ASP A 232 -2.80 -13.00 -25.74
C ASP A 232 -3.44 -12.77 -24.38
N ASP A 233 -4.12 -13.78 -23.85
CA ASP A 233 -4.85 -13.71 -22.58
C ASP A 233 -3.96 -12.99 -21.56
N PRO A 234 -4.26 -11.70 -21.25
CA PRO A 234 -3.24 -10.85 -20.65
C PRO A 234 -2.86 -11.38 -19.27
N LEU A 235 -3.71 -12.19 -18.65
CA LEU A 235 -3.49 -12.74 -17.34
C LEU A 235 -2.63 -14.01 -17.45
N ARG A 236 -1.32 -13.87 -17.27
CA ARG A 236 -0.42 -15.04 -17.14
C ARG A 236 -0.57 -15.78 -15.79
N GLY A 237 -1.76 -15.69 -15.19
CA GLY A 237 -2.06 -16.18 -13.86
C GLY A 237 -1.23 -15.53 -12.76
N THR A 238 -1.14 -16.22 -11.63
CA THR A 238 -0.30 -15.79 -10.50
C THR A 238 1.14 -16.22 -10.76
N GLN A 239 2.08 -15.27 -10.70
CA GLN A 239 3.51 -15.57 -10.74
C GLN A 239 4.15 -15.42 -9.37
N LEU A 240 4.99 -16.38 -8.99
CA LEU A 240 5.74 -16.41 -7.74
C LEU A 240 7.24 -16.26 -8.01
N GLY A 241 8.02 -15.94 -6.98
CA GLY A 241 9.47 -15.77 -7.08
C GLY A 241 9.90 -14.45 -7.74
N VAL A 242 9.04 -13.43 -7.73
CA VAL A 242 9.34 -12.09 -8.26
C VAL A 242 10.52 -11.46 -7.51
N ARG A 243 11.45 -10.87 -8.28
CA ARG A 243 12.65 -10.22 -7.76
C ARG A 243 12.79 -8.81 -8.35
N PRO A 244 13.14 -7.79 -7.55
CA PRO A 244 13.33 -7.84 -6.09
C PRO A 244 12.00 -7.89 -5.33
N ALA A 245 11.98 -8.59 -4.20
CA ALA A 245 10.92 -8.51 -3.20
C ALA A 245 11.49 -8.68 -1.78
N PRO A 246 10.95 -8.00 -0.77
CA PRO A 246 9.96 -6.92 -0.87
C PRO A 246 10.55 -5.59 -1.37
N VAL A 247 9.74 -4.81 -2.07
CA VAL A 247 9.98 -3.40 -2.42
C VAL A 247 8.92 -2.55 -1.72
N VAL A 248 9.28 -1.38 -1.21
CA VAL A 248 8.28 -0.49 -0.60
C VAL A 248 7.33 0.01 -1.68
N ALA A 249 6.02 -0.20 -1.50
CA ALA A 249 5.02 0.19 -2.47
C ALA A 249 5.06 1.71 -2.74
N SER A 250 4.82 2.13 -3.99
CA SER A 250 4.88 3.54 -4.39
C SER A 250 3.94 4.41 -3.55
N PHE A 251 2.70 3.95 -3.36
CA PHE A 251 1.69 4.63 -2.55
C PHE A 251 2.02 4.66 -1.05
N SER A 252 2.89 3.79 -0.54
CA SER A 252 3.17 3.76 0.90
C SER A 252 3.76 5.11 1.32
N ALA A 253 3.07 5.78 2.24
CA ALA A 253 3.47 7.09 2.73
C ALA A 253 4.87 7.07 3.36
N ARG A 254 5.54 8.23 3.31
CA ARG A 254 6.95 8.40 3.66
C ARG A 254 7.10 9.46 4.74
N GLY A 255 8.06 9.19 5.63
CA GLY A 255 8.53 10.19 6.59
C GLY A 255 9.28 11.37 5.95
N PRO A 256 9.87 12.22 6.78
CA PRO A 256 9.86 12.16 8.25
C PRO A 256 8.47 12.46 8.86
N SER A 257 8.30 12.21 10.15
CA SER A 257 7.10 12.66 10.88
C SER A 257 7.07 14.20 10.89
N PRO A 258 5.96 14.85 10.49
CA PRO A 258 5.87 16.30 10.53
C PRO A 258 5.75 16.85 11.96
N GLN A 259 5.34 16.04 12.94
CA GLN A 259 5.19 16.45 14.35
C GLN A 259 6.43 16.20 15.19
N SER A 260 7.19 15.15 14.89
CA SER A 260 8.41 14.83 15.63
C SER A 260 9.46 14.28 14.66
N PRO A 261 10.15 15.16 13.91
CA PRO A 261 11.09 14.75 12.86
C PRO A 261 12.23 13.86 13.35
N ASP A 262 12.62 13.99 14.62
CA ASP A 262 13.65 13.18 15.27
C ASP A 262 13.22 11.72 15.55
N ILE A 263 11.91 11.45 15.49
CA ILE A 263 11.34 10.10 15.65
C ILE A 263 10.95 9.59 14.26
N LEU A 264 11.76 8.65 13.75
CA LEU A 264 11.59 8.10 12.41
C LEU A 264 10.24 7.38 12.25
N LYS A 265 9.56 7.68 11.13
CA LYS A 265 8.32 7.02 10.71
C LYS A 265 8.36 6.72 9.19
N PRO A 266 7.70 5.65 8.72
CA PRO A 266 7.06 4.58 9.49
C PRO A 266 8.10 3.71 10.25
N ASP A 267 7.66 2.93 11.23
CA ASP A 267 8.53 2.11 12.07
C ASP A 267 9.03 0.85 11.33
N VAL A 268 8.14 0.19 10.60
CA VAL A 268 8.40 -1.05 9.86
C VAL A 268 7.59 -1.09 8.56
N ILE A 269 7.93 -2.01 7.66
CA ILE A 269 7.06 -2.37 6.54
C ILE A 269 6.61 -3.83 6.66
N ALA A 270 5.41 -4.11 6.19
CA ALA A 270 4.87 -5.46 6.07
C ALA A 270 4.17 -5.66 4.72
N PRO A 271 3.82 -6.89 4.31
CA PRO A 271 3.11 -7.14 3.07
C PRO A 271 1.79 -6.35 3.02
N GLY A 272 1.69 -5.45 2.04
CA GLY A 272 0.51 -4.58 1.86
C GLY A 272 0.15 -4.34 0.40
N LEU A 273 0.82 -5.02 -0.54
CA LEU A 273 0.54 -4.93 -1.97
C LEU A 273 -0.02 -6.27 -2.46
N ASN A 274 -1.20 -6.21 -3.07
CA ASN A 274 -1.94 -7.33 -3.66
C ASN A 274 -2.13 -8.49 -2.65
N ILE A 275 -2.72 -8.17 -1.49
CA ILE A 275 -3.00 -9.10 -0.40
C ILE A 275 -4.39 -9.71 -0.58
N LEU A 276 -4.45 -11.05 -0.60
CA LEU A 276 -5.70 -11.81 -0.62
C LEU A 276 -6.26 -11.92 0.80
N ALA A 277 -7.52 -11.55 1.01
CA ALA A 277 -8.22 -11.68 2.29
C ALA A 277 -9.72 -11.89 2.09
N ALA A 278 -10.44 -12.21 3.17
CA ALA A 278 -11.89 -12.39 3.16
C ALA A 278 -12.60 -11.11 2.70
N TRP A 279 -13.73 -11.29 2.01
CA TRP A 279 -14.51 -10.22 1.40
C TRP A 279 -16.01 -10.48 1.55
N PRO A 280 -16.84 -9.46 1.79
CA PRO A 280 -18.29 -9.63 1.88
C PRO A 280 -18.89 -10.13 0.56
N ASP A 281 -19.75 -11.13 0.64
CA ASP A 281 -20.40 -11.80 -0.49
C ASP A 281 -21.37 -10.90 -1.28
N ASN A 282 -21.81 -9.80 -0.67
CA ASN A 282 -22.76 -8.83 -1.21
C ASN A 282 -22.09 -7.57 -1.81
N VAL A 283 -20.75 -7.50 -1.82
CA VAL A 283 -20.00 -6.38 -2.40
C VAL A 283 -19.16 -6.87 -3.58
N GLY A 284 -19.29 -6.23 -4.74
CA GLY A 284 -18.47 -6.54 -5.91
C GLY A 284 -16.97 -6.36 -5.64
N PRO A 285 -16.09 -7.22 -6.20
CA PRO A 285 -14.65 -7.17 -5.95
C PRO A 285 -13.97 -5.89 -6.44
N ALA A 286 -14.53 -5.19 -7.44
CA ALA A 286 -14.05 -3.87 -7.86
C ALA A 286 -14.46 -2.73 -6.90
N GLY A 287 -15.32 -3.00 -5.92
CA GLY A 287 -15.75 -2.01 -4.92
C GLY A 287 -16.60 -0.86 -5.47
N ILE A 288 -17.25 -1.07 -6.63
CA ILE A 288 -18.14 -0.09 -7.27
C ILE A 288 -19.57 -0.65 -7.37
N PRO A 289 -20.63 0.19 -7.28
CA PRO A 289 -22.02 -0.29 -7.25
C PRO A 289 -22.46 -1.11 -8.46
N SER A 290 -21.83 -0.89 -9.61
CA SER A 290 -22.14 -1.58 -10.85
C SER A 290 -21.50 -2.97 -10.97
N ASP A 291 -20.54 -3.31 -10.10
CA ASP A 291 -19.94 -4.63 -10.06
C ASP A 291 -20.83 -5.57 -9.23
N ARG A 292 -21.57 -6.44 -9.92
CA ARG A 292 -22.49 -7.40 -9.31
C ARG A 292 -21.86 -8.79 -9.09
N ARG A 293 -20.57 -8.96 -9.40
CA ARG A 293 -19.86 -10.22 -9.15
C ARG A 293 -19.79 -10.48 -7.65
N ARG A 294 -19.71 -11.76 -7.27
CA ARG A 294 -19.61 -12.19 -5.88
C ARG A 294 -18.34 -13.02 -5.69
N THR A 295 -17.68 -12.82 -4.57
CA THR A 295 -16.50 -13.59 -4.16
C THR A 295 -16.37 -13.53 -2.65
N GLU A 296 -15.92 -14.61 -2.04
CA GLU A 296 -15.63 -14.68 -0.61
C GLU A 296 -14.25 -14.12 -0.26
N PHE A 297 -13.40 -13.92 -1.28
CA PHE A 297 -12.06 -13.39 -1.14
C PHE A 297 -11.77 -12.32 -2.19
N ASN A 298 -11.02 -11.29 -1.79
CA ASN A 298 -10.59 -10.22 -2.69
C ASN A 298 -9.12 -9.89 -2.48
N ILE A 299 -8.49 -9.34 -3.51
CA ILE A 299 -7.09 -8.91 -3.47
C ILE A 299 -7.06 -7.39 -3.46
N LEU A 300 -6.53 -6.83 -2.37
CA LEU A 300 -6.42 -5.38 -2.19
C LEU A 300 -5.01 -4.94 -1.84
N SER A 301 -4.76 -3.65 -2.02
CA SER A 301 -3.47 -3.02 -1.73
C SER A 301 -3.67 -1.79 -0.85
N GLY A 302 -2.80 -1.64 0.14
CA GLY A 302 -2.79 -0.52 1.06
C GLY A 302 -1.91 -0.78 2.27
N THR A 303 -1.48 0.30 2.93
CA THR A 303 -0.94 0.21 4.30
C THR A 303 -1.97 -0.37 5.28
N SER A 304 -3.27 -0.22 4.97
CA SER A 304 -4.38 -0.90 5.62
C SER A 304 -4.30 -2.44 5.58
N MET A 305 -3.63 -3.03 4.58
CA MET A 305 -3.39 -4.48 4.52
C MET A 305 -2.09 -4.87 5.24
N ALA A 306 -1.11 -3.96 5.31
CA ALA A 306 0.14 -4.19 6.04
C ALA A 306 -0.06 -4.14 7.57
N CYS A 307 -0.85 -3.20 8.07
CA CYS A 307 -1.16 -3.03 9.50
C CYS A 307 -1.63 -4.33 10.21
N PRO A 308 -2.62 -5.09 9.70
CA PRO A 308 -3.08 -6.31 10.37
C PRO A 308 -2.04 -7.45 10.35
N HIS A 309 -1.07 -7.44 9.42
CA HIS A 309 0.05 -8.38 9.48
C HIS A 309 0.90 -8.14 10.74
N VAL A 310 1.28 -6.89 11.00
CA VAL A 310 2.06 -6.51 12.18
C VAL A 310 1.25 -6.72 13.46
N SER A 311 -0.04 -6.39 13.43
CA SER A 311 -0.94 -6.61 14.58
C SER A 311 -1.03 -8.09 14.96
N GLY A 312 -1.16 -8.99 13.98
CA GLY A 312 -1.17 -10.42 14.29
C GLY A 312 0.19 -10.95 14.75
N LEU A 313 1.32 -10.41 14.26
CA LEU A 313 2.64 -10.74 14.82
C LEU A 313 2.80 -10.24 16.27
N ALA A 314 2.30 -9.05 16.56
CA ALA A 314 2.27 -8.50 17.92
C ALA A 314 1.43 -9.37 18.87
N ALA A 315 0.29 -9.89 18.41
CA ALA A 315 -0.54 -10.81 19.20
C ALA A 315 0.20 -12.11 19.53
N LEU A 316 0.96 -12.67 18.58
CA LEU A 316 1.81 -13.84 18.85
C LEU A 316 2.92 -13.54 19.86
N LEU A 317 3.56 -12.36 19.75
CA LEU A 317 4.58 -11.93 20.70
C LEU A 317 4.00 -11.71 22.10
N LYS A 318 2.82 -11.10 22.20
CA LYS A 318 2.12 -10.90 23.49
C LYS A 318 1.74 -12.24 24.12
N ALA A 319 1.28 -13.22 23.32
CA ALA A 319 0.99 -14.56 23.82
C ALA A 319 2.25 -15.30 24.32
N ALA A 320 3.38 -15.15 23.62
CA ALA A 320 4.66 -15.76 24.02
C ALA A 320 5.34 -15.02 25.20
N HIS A 321 5.09 -13.72 25.32
CA HIS A 321 5.66 -12.84 26.33
C HIS A 321 4.58 -11.93 26.95
N PRO A 322 3.71 -12.48 27.84
CA PRO A 322 2.58 -11.72 28.40
C PRO A 322 2.96 -10.44 29.13
N ASP A 323 4.13 -10.44 29.77
CA ASP A 323 4.62 -9.28 30.55
C ASP A 323 5.29 -8.20 29.70
N TRP A 324 5.45 -8.42 28.39
CA TRP A 324 6.03 -7.40 27.52
C TRP A 324 5.09 -6.21 27.35
N SER A 325 5.68 -5.02 27.49
CA SER A 325 5.00 -3.76 27.18
C SER A 325 4.82 -3.60 25.67
N PRO A 326 3.88 -2.75 25.22
CA PRO A 326 3.74 -2.38 23.80
C PRO A 326 5.06 -1.92 23.16
N ALA A 327 5.86 -1.15 23.91
CA ALA A 327 7.17 -0.69 23.45
C ALA A 327 8.18 -1.83 23.27
N ALA A 328 8.18 -2.84 24.15
CA ALA A 328 9.04 -4.02 24.03
C ALA A 328 8.67 -4.85 22.80
N ILE A 329 7.37 -5.07 22.56
CA ILE A 329 6.86 -5.76 21.36
C ILE A 329 7.28 -5.01 20.09
N ARG A 330 7.06 -3.69 20.06
CA ARG A 330 7.50 -2.85 18.93
C ARG A 330 9.01 -2.93 18.71
N SER A 331 9.79 -2.85 19.78
CA SER A 331 11.25 -2.95 19.72
C SER A 331 11.71 -4.27 19.12
N ALA A 332 11.14 -5.39 19.55
CA ALA A 332 11.42 -6.70 18.99
C ALA A 332 11.14 -6.72 17.48
N LEU A 333 9.93 -6.31 17.06
CA LEU A 333 9.53 -6.25 15.65
C LEU A 333 10.47 -5.39 14.80
N MET A 334 10.86 -4.20 15.29
CA MET A 334 11.75 -3.28 14.57
C MET A 334 13.19 -3.78 14.49
N THR A 335 13.75 -4.26 15.59
CA THR A 335 15.17 -4.63 15.69
C THR A 335 15.48 -5.98 15.04
N THR A 336 14.48 -6.84 14.88
CA THR A 336 14.60 -8.10 14.12
C THR A 336 14.10 -7.99 12.68
N ALA A 337 13.65 -6.83 12.23
CA ALA A 337 13.23 -6.63 10.85
C ALA A 337 14.43 -6.85 9.90
N TYR A 338 14.24 -7.68 8.88
CA TYR A 338 15.25 -7.84 7.84
C TYR A 338 15.42 -6.53 7.05
N THR A 339 16.61 -6.25 6.52
CA THR A 339 16.90 -4.99 5.80
C THR A 339 17.23 -5.18 4.33
N ARG A 340 17.14 -6.43 3.85
CA ARG A 340 17.48 -6.85 2.49
C ARG A 340 16.29 -7.43 1.76
N ASP A 341 16.30 -7.33 0.44
CA ASP A 341 15.37 -8.06 -0.43
C ASP A 341 15.85 -9.51 -0.65
N ASN A 342 15.07 -10.28 -1.42
CA ASN A 342 15.36 -11.64 -1.86
C ASN A 342 16.51 -11.74 -2.89
N GLN A 343 17.17 -10.63 -3.22
CA GLN A 343 18.43 -10.57 -3.96
C GLN A 343 19.62 -10.20 -3.05
N GLY A 344 19.40 -10.10 -1.73
CA GLY A 344 20.41 -9.70 -0.76
C GLY A 344 20.77 -8.20 -0.82
N ARG A 345 20.08 -7.38 -1.62
CA ARG A 345 20.35 -5.95 -1.74
C ARG A 345 19.69 -5.21 -0.58
N ARG A 346 20.38 -4.20 -0.03
CA ARG A 346 19.79 -3.36 1.04
C ARG A 346 18.70 -2.48 0.45
N ARG A 347 17.57 -2.39 1.15
CA ARG A 347 16.39 -1.58 0.74
C ARG A 347 16.61 -0.05 0.78
N TRP A 348 17.76 0.42 1.31
CA TRP A 348 18.09 1.83 1.44
C TRP A 348 19.46 2.14 0.84
N ARG A 349 19.47 2.89 -0.27
CA ARG A 349 20.62 3.70 -0.64
C ARG A 349 20.42 5.05 0.05
N THR A 350 20.86 5.18 1.30
CA THR A 350 20.99 6.52 1.90
C THR A 350 21.87 7.32 0.96
N SER A 351 21.36 8.38 0.34
CA SER A 351 22.22 9.39 -0.26
C SER A 351 23.16 9.85 0.85
N ARG A 352 24.46 9.58 0.70
CA ARG A 352 25.49 10.00 1.67
C ARG A 352 25.71 11.53 1.69
N ARG A 353 24.74 12.33 1.24
CA ARG A 353 24.82 13.79 1.26
C ARG A 353 23.81 14.32 2.27
N GLY A 354 24.30 14.66 3.46
CA GLY A 354 23.53 15.35 4.49
C GLY A 354 22.96 14.44 5.57
N ILE A 355 23.84 13.95 6.46
CA ILE A 355 23.65 13.81 7.92
C ILE A 355 24.95 13.16 8.42
N ARG A 356 25.82 13.98 9.03
CA ARG A 356 26.95 13.46 9.81
C ARG A 356 26.37 12.63 10.94
N ARG A 357 26.71 11.34 10.98
CA ARG A 357 26.45 10.46 12.13
C ARG A 357 26.99 11.13 13.40
N THR A 358 26.12 11.64 14.26
CA THR A 358 26.41 11.66 15.70
C THR A 358 26.48 10.20 16.12
N ARG A 359 27.67 9.76 16.54
CA ARG A 359 27.88 8.40 17.06
C ARG A 359 27.12 8.30 18.38
N SER A 360 25.96 7.65 18.39
CA SER A 360 25.39 7.10 19.62
C SER A 360 26.19 5.85 20.00
N ALA A 361 26.60 5.77 21.26
CA ALA A 361 27.31 4.62 21.81
C ALA A 361 26.39 3.38 21.71
N SER A 362 26.83 2.34 21.01
CA SER A 362 26.16 1.04 21.02
C SER A 362 26.58 0.27 22.27
N ALA A 363 25.70 0.11 23.25
CA ALA A 363 25.88 -0.88 24.29
C ALA A 363 25.58 -2.26 23.71
N ARG A 364 26.60 -3.13 23.58
CA ARG A 364 26.37 -4.55 23.33
C ARG A 364 26.15 -5.23 24.66
N ALA A 365 24.97 -5.77 24.86
CA ALA A 365 24.65 -6.67 25.94
C ALA A 365 24.83 -8.10 25.39
N THR A 366 25.78 -8.86 25.93
CA THR A 366 25.94 -10.30 25.61
C THR A 366 25.47 -11.09 26.82
N TRP A 367 24.63 -12.09 26.58
CA TRP A 367 24.07 -12.96 27.62
C TRP A 367 24.88 -14.25 27.69
N THR A 368 25.37 -14.61 28.87
CA THR A 368 25.90 -15.94 29.17
C THR A 368 24.97 -16.64 30.17
N PRO A 369 24.76 -17.97 30.04
CA PRO A 369 23.95 -18.72 31.00
C PRO A 369 24.66 -18.72 32.36
N GLY A 370 24.02 -18.20 33.41
CA GLY A 370 24.60 -18.11 34.76
C GLY A 370 24.40 -16.78 35.52
N GLY A 371 23.59 -15.84 35.01
CA GLY A 371 23.01 -14.76 35.83
C GLY A 371 23.98 -13.72 36.38
N ARG A 372 24.61 -12.90 35.51
CA ARG A 372 25.04 -11.53 35.86
C ARG A 372 25.30 -10.69 34.61
N TRP A 373 24.78 -9.47 34.57
CA TRP A 373 25.07 -8.48 33.52
C TRP A 373 26.35 -7.70 33.88
N THR A 374 27.33 -7.64 32.99
CA THR A 374 28.48 -6.71 33.10
C THR A 374 28.48 -5.72 31.92
N ARG A 375 28.62 -4.42 32.22
CA ARG A 375 28.72 -3.34 31.21
C ARG A 375 30.19 -2.96 31.02
N GLY A 376 30.76 -3.23 29.86
CA GLY A 376 32.08 -2.72 29.46
C GLY A 376 31.95 -1.55 28.50
N TRP A 377 32.55 -0.40 28.83
CA TRP A 377 32.68 0.77 27.93
C TRP A 377 34.13 0.84 27.45
N SER A 378 34.36 0.89 26.14
CA SER A 378 35.69 1.20 25.58
C SER A 378 35.58 2.35 24.58
N THR A 379 36.28 3.46 24.84
CA THR A 379 36.34 4.63 23.96
C THR A 379 37.76 4.79 23.46
N THR A 380 38.03 4.51 22.18
CA THR A 380 39.34 4.80 21.57
C THR A 380 39.27 6.13 20.81
N TYR A 381 40.00 7.14 21.29
CA TYR A 381 40.14 8.45 20.65
C TYR A 381 41.40 8.42 19.76
N ARG A 382 41.27 8.69 18.45
CA ARG A 382 42.41 9.10 17.61
C ARG A 382 42.15 10.53 17.12
N ARG A 383 42.94 11.48 17.62
CA ARG A 383 43.08 12.82 17.03
C ARG A 383 43.85 12.69 15.72
N ARG A 384 43.35 13.30 14.64
CA ARG A 384 44.18 13.80 13.53
C ARG A 384 43.69 15.19 13.15
N THR A 385 44.62 16.12 13.20
CA THR A 385 44.55 17.52 12.78
C THR A 385 44.61 17.62 11.25
N LEU A 386 43.85 18.60 10.74
CA LEU A 386 43.70 19.14 9.38
C LEU A 386 43.39 18.15 8.24
#